data_AF-A0A9P5GZU5-F1
#
_entry.id   AF-A0A9P5GZU5-F1
#
_cell.length_a   1.000
_cell.length_b   1.000
_cell.length_c   1.000
_cell.angle_alpha   90.00
_cell.angle_beta   90.00
_cell.angle_gamma   90.00
#
_symmetry.space_group_name_H-M   'P 1'
#
loop_
_entity.id
_entity.type
_entity.pdbx_description
1 polymer ?
#
loop_
_entity_poly.entity_id
_entity_poly.type
_entity_poly.pdbx_seq_one_letter_code
_entity_poly.pdbx_strand_id
1 'polypeptide(L)'
;MPKPKGSKSSKVPAAAPQPPPLIPSWPAFKPPLPVVNLTLNPHPSTPKVVLVPSFFPRSLCRDYVSFLKTLPLQTTPGRPKRGEAVRVNDRFQVDSPDFAVRLWEETGLKEALLDGGDAQGRWGGELVGLSPNIRVYRYSKGQYFDCHYDDSNNLTLPLDPPAAVRTTWTLLLYLTSGTEGCVGGETVFYPRDRKSMREEIAVPLETGMLLLHKHGDDCLLHEGREVTAGEKWVLRTDLCIKR
;
A
#
# COMPACT_ATOMS: atom_id res chain seq x y z
N MET A 1 28.89 -45.24 -39.02
CA MET A 1 28.82 -44.39 -37.81
C MET A 1 28.64 -42.93 -38.23
N PRO A 2 27.52 -42.27 -37.91
CA PRO A 2 27.24 -40.89 -38.33
C PRO A 2 27.87 -39.87 -37.37
N LYS A 3 28.40 -38.75 -37.93
CA LYS A 3 29.00 -37.62 -37.20
C LYS A 3 27.95 -36.79 -36.45
N PRO A 4 28.26 -36.20 -35.28
CA PRO A 4 27.33 -35.35 -34.55
C PRO A 4 27.31 -33.92 -35.12
N LYS A 5 26.10 -33.35 -35.27
CA LYS A 5 25.88 -31.95 -35.66
C LYS A 5 25.99 -31.04 -34.44
N GLY A 6 26.82 -29.99 -34.54
CA GLY A 6 27.00 -28.98 -33.49
C GLY A 6 25.78 -28.09 -33.33
N SER A 7 25.39 -27.83 -32.07
CA SER A 7 24.32 -26.92 -31.69
C SER A 7 24.79 -25.46 -31.78
N LYS A 8 24.07 -24.61 -32.51
CA LYS A 8 24.29 -23.15 -32.52
C LYS A 8 23.62 -22.53 -31.31
N SER A 9 24.39 -21.86 -30.46
CA SER A 9 23.87 -21.03 -29.38
C SER A 9 23.29 -19.73 -29.94
N SER A 10 21.98 -19.54 -29.78
CA SER A 10 21.30 -18.28 -30.08
C SER A 10 21.58 -17.28 -28.94
N LYS A 11 22.34 -16.22 -29.23
CA LYS A 11 22.51 -15.07 -28.34
C LYS A 11 21.16 -14.34 -28.19
N VAL A 12 20.64 -14.27 -26.97
CA VAL A 12 19.53 -13.39 -26.62
C VAL A 12 20.03 -11.94 -26.68
N PRO A 13 19.32 -11.00 -27.34
CA PRO A 13 19.73 -9.61 -27.34
C PRO A 13 19.61 -9.03 -25.93
N ALA A 14 20.66 -8.33 -25.49
CA ALA A 14 20.63 -7.58 -24.23
C ALA A 14 19.57 -6.47 -24.32
N ALA A 15 18.67 -6.41 -23.34
CA ALA A 15 17.69 -5.34 -23.23
C ALA A 15 18.40 -4.00 -23.06
N ALA A 16 17.94 -2.98 -23.78
CA ALA A 16 18.45 -1.62 -23.65
C ALA A 16 18.27 -1.11 -22.20
N PRO A 17 19.21 -0.29 -21.69
CA PRO A 17 19.09 0.27 -20.34
C PRO A 17 17.82 1.12 -20.22
N GLN A 18 16.99 0.82 -19.23
CA GLN A 18 15.82 1.65 -18.94
C GLN A 18 16.27 3.02 -18.43
N PRO A 19 15.61 4.12 -18.82
CA PRO A 19 15.88 5.42 -18.24
C PRO A 19 15.70 5.37 -16.71
N PRO A 20 16.46 6.18 -15.95
CA PRO A 20 16.32 6.23 -14.51
C PRO A 20 14.85 6.51 -14.14
N PRO A 21 14.33 5.85 -13.09
CA PRO A 21 12.94 6.03 -12.69
C PRO A 21 12.69 7.52 -12.39
N LEU A 22 11.74 8.13 -13.09
CA LEU A 22 11.28 9.48 -12.81
C LEU A 22 10.69 9.49 -11.40
N ILE A 23 11.31 10.26 -10.49
CA ILE A 23 10.69 10.57 -9.20
C ILE A 23 9.53 11.53 -9.50
N PRO A 24 8.27 11.12 -9.22
CA PRO A 24 7.11 11.96 -9.47
C PRO A 24 7.15 13.22 -8.62
N SER A 25 6.72 14.35 -9.20
CA SER A 25 6.50 15.59 -8.46
C SER A 25 5.18 15.50 -7.69
N TRP A 26 5.23 14.96 -6.47
CA TRP A 26 4.05 14.75 -5.63
C TRP A 26 3.33 16.07 -5.31
N PRO A 27 1.99 16.15 -5.46
CA PRO A 27 1.25 17.36 -5.14
C PRO A 27 1.50 17.85 -3.70
N ALA A 28 1.57 19.16 -3.51
CA ALA A 28 1.66 19.76 -2.19
C ALA A 28 0.40 19.44 -1.36
N PHE A 29 0.55 19.29 -0.05
CA PHE A 29 -0.59 19.16 0.85
C PHE A 29 -1.25 20.53 1.01
N LYS A 30 -2.33 20.76 0.25
CA LYS A 30 -3.12 21.99 0.29
C LYS A 30 -4.60 21.67 0.53
N PRO A 31 -5.21 22.17 1.63
CA PRO A 31 -4.58 22.93 2.71
C PRO A 31 -3.51 22.12 3.48
N PRO A 32 -2.67 22.77 4.32
CA PRO A 32 -1.79 22.05 5.23
C PRO A 32 -2.58 21.04 6.09
N LEU A 33 -1.95 19.92 6.41
CA LEU A 33 -2.54 18.83 7.17
C LEU A 33 -2.00 18.81 8.62
N PRO A 34 -2.72 18.16 9.55
CA PRO A 34 -4.05 17.61 9.37
C PRO A 34 -5.14 18.70 9.38
N VAL A 35 -6.23 18.49 8.63
CA VAL A 35 -7.40 19.39 8.66
C VAL A 35 -8.32 19.15 9.86
N VAL A 36 -8.20 18.00 10.51
CA VAL A 36 -8.95 17.57 11.69
C VAL A 36 -8.02 16.77 12.60
N ASN A 37 -8.30 16.70 13.90
CA ASN A 37 -7.52 15.84 14.79
C ASN A 37 -7.65 14.37 14.35
N LEU A 38 -6.52 13.73 14.08
CA LEU A 38 -6.50 12.33 13.67
C LEU A 38 -6.77 11.44 14.89
N THR A 39 -7.74 10.54 14.75
CA THR A 39 -8.06 9.54 15.78
C THR A 39 -7.82 8.16 15.21
N LEU A 40 -7.05 7.36 15.93
CA LEU A 40 -6.86 5.94 15.61
C LEU A 40 -8.07 5.16 16.10
N ASN A 41 -8.76 4.49 15.18
CA ASN A 41 -9.91 3.64 15.49
C ASN A 41 -9.57 2.17 15.20
N PRO A 42 -9.03 1.41 16.18
CA PRO A 42 -8.91 -0.04 16.05
C PRO A 42 -10.25 -0.67 15.74
N HIS A 43 -10.25 -1.66 14.85
CA HIS A 43 -11.47 -2.38 14.52
C HIS A 43 -11.96 -3.16 15.77
N PRO A 44 -13.26 -3.13 16.10
CA PRO A 44 -13.78 -3.74 17.33
C PRO A 44 -13.49 -5.24 17.43
N SER A 45 -13.43 -5.94 16.29
CA SER A 45 -13.15 -7.38 16.24
C SER A 45 -11.67 -7.75 16.31
N THR A 46 -10.74 -6.80 16.09
CA THR A 46 -9.30 -7.08 16.12
C THR A 46 -8.46 -5.81 16.21
N PRO A 47 -7.43 -5.77 17.08
CA PRO A 47 -6.49 -4.65 17.10
C PRO A 47 -5.53 -4.65 15.91
N LYS A 48 -5.53 -5.69 15.06
CA LYS A 48 -4.64 -5.81 13.89
C LYS A 48 -5.06 -4.97 12.69
N VAL A 49 -6.19 -4.29 12.79
CA VAL A 49 -6.77 -3.39 11.78
C VAL A 49 -7.11 -2.08 12.47
N VAL A 50 -6.61 -0.96 11.97
CA VAL A 50 -6.84 0.37 12.53
C VAL A 50 -7.25 1.30 11.40
N LEU A 51 -8.32 2.06 11.62
CA LEU A 51 -8.84 3.05 10.68
C LEU A 51 -8.53 4.46 11.18
N VAL A 52 -8.14 5.33 10.26
CA VAL A 52 -7.92 6.76 10.51
C VAL A 52 -8.76 7.53 9.50
N PRO A 53 -10.03 7.82 9.82
CA PRO A 53 -10.93 8.54 8.93
C PRO A 53 -10.48 9.99 8.74
N SER A 54 -10.87 10.59 7.62
CA SER A 54 -10.57 12.00 7.29
C SER A 54 -9.07 12.36 7.34
N PHE A 55 -8.18 11.41 7.04
CA PHE A 55 -6.74 11.64 6.97
C PHE A 55 -6.40 12.66 5.87
N PHE A 56 -6.94 12.49 4.67
CA PHE A 56 -6.91 13.49 3.60
C PHE A 56 -8.30 14.10 3.39
N PRO A 57 -8.41 15.43 3.19
CA PRO A 57 -9.66 16.02 2.74
C PRO A 57 -9.95 15.58 1.31
N ARG A 58 -11.24 15.44 0.96
CA ARG A 58 -11.69 14.99 -0.38
C ARG A 58 -11.12 15.81 -1.53
N SER A 59 -10.92 17.12 -1.34
CA SER A 59 -10.29 17.98 -2.36
C SER A 59 -8.86 17.53 -2.69
N LEU A 60 -8.08 17.21 -1.66
CA LEU A 60 -6.71 16.73 -1.84
C LEU A 60 -6.70 15.33 -2.46
N CYS A 61 -7.63 14.45 -2.07
CA CYS A 61 -7.78 13.14 -2.72
C CYS A 61 -8.04 13.27 -4.23
N ARG A 62 -8.94 14.18 -4.65
CA ARG A 62 -9.23 14.44 -6.06
C ARG A 62 -7.99 14.96 -6.81
N ASP A 63 -7.25 15.89 -6.21
CA ASP A 63 -6.05 16.47 -6.82
C ASP A 63 -4.96 15.39 -6.98
N TYR A 64 -4.80 14.52 -5.97
CA TYR A 64 -3.95 13.34 -6.06
C TYR A 64 -4.42 12.37 -7.14
N VAL A 65 -5.70 11.99 -7.20
CA VAL A 65 -6.20 11.09 -8.26
C VAL A 65 -5.94 11.67 -9.66
N SER A 66 -6.13 12.99 -9.81
CA SER A 66 -5.88 13.69 -11.09
C SER A 66 -4.40 13.60 -11.49
N PHE A 67 -3.49 13.78 -10.53
CA PHE A 67 -2.06 13.60 -10.72
C PHE A 67 -1.68 12.13 -10.99
N LEU A 68 -2.18 11.19 -10.19
CA LEU A 68 -1.83 9.78 -10.30
C LEU A 68 -2.23 9.19 -11.66
N LYS A 69 -3.31 9.70 -12.27
CA LYS A 69 -3.74 9.36 -13.65
C LYS A 69 -2.69 9.69 -14.71
N THR A 70 -1.76 10.61 -14.45
CA THR A 70 -0.69 10.96 -15.39
C THR A 70 0.54 10.08 -15.27
N LEU A 71 0.61 9.21 -14.25
CA LEU A 71 1.75 8.32 -14.05
C LEU A 71 1.68 7.12 -15.03
N PRO A 72 2.83 6.51 -15.36
CA PRO A 72 2.86 5.35 -16.23
C PRO A 72 2.51 4.07 -15.46
N LEU A 73 1.24 3.91 -15.05
CA LEU A 73 0.81 2.68 -14.36
C LEU A 73 0.92 1.46 -15.31
N GLN A 74 1.35 0.34 -14.76
CA GLN A 74 1.44 -0.94 -15.46
C GLN A 74 0.42 -1.93 -14.88
N THR A 75 -0.38 -2.54 -15.75
CA THR A 75 -1.29 -3.62 -15.33
C THR A 75 -0.48 -4.85 -14.93
N THR A 76 -0.78 -5.40 -13.75
CA THR A 76 -0.14 -6.64 -13.29
C THR A 76 -0.50 -7.81 -14.19
N PRO A 77 0.43 -8.77 -14.39
CA PRO A 77 0.13 -9.96 -15.16
C PRO A 77 -0.96 -10.77 -14.46
N GLY A 78 -2.03 -11.13 -15.16
CA GLY A 78 -3.14 -11.90 -14.60
C GLY A 78 -2.80 -13.35 -14.21
N ARG A 79 -1.57 -13.81 -14.49
CA ARG A 79 -1.05 -15.09 -14.00
C ARG A 79 -0.02 -14.83 -12.89
N PRO A 80 -0.29 -15.24 -11.65
CA PRO A 80 0.65 -15.05 -10.55
C PRO A 80 1.86 -15.99 -10.68
N LYS A 81 2.96 -15.65 -10.00
CA LYS A 81 4.05 -16.61 -9.80
C LYS A 81 3.59 -17.71 -8.84
N ARG A 82 4.30 -18.85 -8.84
CA ARG A 82 4.00 -19.95 -7.92
C ARG A 82 4.09 -19.45 -6.47
N GLY A 83 3.00 -19.61 -5.72
CA GLY A 83 2.89 -19.16 -4.32
C GLY A 83 2.43 -17.73 -4.12
N GLU A 84 2.24 -16.95 -5.20
CA GLU A 84 1.65 -15.61 -5.14
C GLU A 84 0.15 -15.70 -5.46
N ALA A 85 -0.66 -14.82 -4.85
CA ALA A 85 -2.07 -14.71 -5.16
C ALA A 85 -2.30 -14.00 -6.51
N VAL A 86 -3.41 -14.34 -7.17
CA VAL A 86 -3.81 -13.68 -8.42
C VAL A 86 -4.07 -12.20 -8.15
N ARG A 87 -3.48 -11.35 -8.97
CA ARG A 87 -3.67 -9.92 -8.89
C ARG A 87 -3.86 -9.35 -10.28
N VAL A 88 -4.94 -8.58 -10.43
CA VAL A 88 -5.21 -7.81 -11.63
C VAL A 88 -5.47 -6.39 -11.18
N ASN A 89 -4.48 -5.52 -11.29
CA ASN A 89 -4.62 -4.09 -11.02
C ASN A 89 -3.57 -3.29 -11.79
N ASP A 90 -3.76 -2.00 -11.91
CA ASP A 90 -2.73 -1.11 -12.44
C ASP A 90 -1.87 -0.58 -11.31
N ARG A 91 -0.55 -0.63 -11.49
CA ARG A 91 0.42 -0.33 -10.44
C ARG A 91 1.51 0.61 -10.94
N PHE A 92 1.85 1.56 -10.09
CA PHE A 92 3.10 2.31 -10.18
C PHE A 92 3.84 2.19 -8.85
N GLN A 93 5.16 2.08 -8.89
CA GLN A 93 6.01 1.96 -7.70
C GLN A 93 7.23 2.83 -7.87
N VAL A 94 7.59 3.57 -6.83
CA VAL A 94 8.77 4.43 -6.82
C VAL A 94 9.38 4.47 -5.43
N ASP A 95 10.71 4.56 -5.36
CA ASP A 95 11.41 4.91 -4.13
C ASP A 95 11.39 6.43 -3.97
N SER A 96 10.68 6.93 -2.95
CA SER A 96 10.49 8.37 -2.71
C SER A 96 10.61 8.68 -1.21
N PRO A 97 11.85 8.79 -0.69
CA PRO A 97 12.11 9.14 0.70
C PRO A 97 11.46 10.47 1.10
N ASP A 98 11.55 11.49 0.25
CA ASP A 98 10.98 12.81 0.54
C ASP A 98 9.46 12.76 0.74
N PHE A 99 8.74 11.98 -0.07
CA PHE A 99 7.29 11.84 0.09
C PHE A 99 6.92 11.03 1.34
N ALA A 100 7.69 9.98 1.66
CA ALA A 100 7.52 9.22 2.88
C ALA A 100 7.73 10.09 4.13
N VAL A 101 8.76 10.93 4.14
CA VAL A 101 9.03 11.91 5.22
C VAL A 101 7.89 12.92 5.32
N ARG A 102 7.46 13.50 4.19
CA ARG A 102 6.33 14.44 4.19
C ARG A 102 5.04 13.81 4.70
N LEU A 103 4.70 12.60 4.26
CA LEU A 103 3.54 11.87 4.78
C LEU A 103 3.65 11.61 6.29
N TRP A 104 4.85 11.35 6.81
CA TRP A 104 5.09 11.09 8.22
C TRP A 104 5.00 12.36 9.08
N GLU A 105 5.70 13.43 8.69
CA GLU A 105 5.91 14.64 9.49
C GLU A 105 4.88 15.74 9.24
N GLU A 106 4.29 15.85 8.03
CA GLU A 106 3.44 16.99 7.65
C GLU A 106 1.94 16.69 7.70
N THR A 107 1.53 15.48 8.08
CA THR A 107 0.12 15.06 8.03
C THR A 107 -0.54 14.88 9.39
N GLY A 108 0.22 15.01 10.49
CA GLY A 108 -0.22 14.64 11.83
C GLY A 108 -0.13 13.13 12.12
N LEU A 109 0.31 12.32 11.16
CA LEU A 109 0.37 10.85 11.29
C LEU A 109 1.33 10.43 12.41
N LYS A 110 2.53 11.01 12.44
CA LYS A 110 3.54 10.71 13.46
C LYS A 110 2.98 10.97 14.86
N GLU A 111 2.40 12.14 15.08
CA GLU A 111 1.81 12.52 16.36
C GLU A 111 0.70 11.54 16.74
N ALA A 112 -0.22 11.24 15.83
CA ALA A 112 -1.33 10.32 16.11
C ALA A 112 -0.88 8.88 16.42
N LEU A 113 0.21 8.41 15.81
CA LEU A 113 0.73 7.05 16.03
C LEU A 113 1.59 6.93 17.28
N LEU A 114 2.29 8.00 17.66
CA LEU A 114 3.12 8.07 18.86
C LEU A 114 2.34 8.48 20.11
N ASP A 115 1.13 9.01 19.94
CA ASP A 115 0.25 9.36 21.05
C ASP A 115 -0.34 8.10 21.72
N GLY A 116 -0.13 7.99 23.04
CA GLY A 116 -0.60 6.89 23.88
C GLY A 116 0.51 6.05 24.53
N GLY A 117 0.27 5.62 25.77
CA GLY A 117 1.28 4.99 26.63
C GLY A 117 1.86 3.63 26.19
N ASP A 118 1.28 2.97 25.19
CA ASP A 118 1.76 1.68 24.65
C ASP A 118 1.90 1.70 23.11
N ALA A 119 2.42 2.81 22.57
CA ALA A 119 2.70 2.90 21.12
C ALA A 119 3.69 1.79 20.68
N GLN A 120 4.75 1.53 21.46
CA GLN A 120 5.77 0.56 21.09
C GLN A 120 5.22 -0.87 21.01
N GLY A 121 4.40 -1.30 21.98
CA GLY A 121 3.77 -2.61 21.96
C GLY A 121 2.77 -2.76 20.81
N ARG A 122 1.96 -1.73 20.55
CA ARG A 122 0.97 -1.73 19.46
C ARG A 122 1.62 -1.94 18.09
N TRP A 123 2.69 -1.20 17.81
CA TRP A 123 3.33 -1.20 16.48
C TRP A 123 4.39 -2.29 16.29
N GLY A 124 4.70 -3.03 17.36
CA GLY A 124 5.68 -4.12 17.38
C GLY A 124 7.11 -3.65 17.58
N GLY A 125 7.33 -2.39 17.93
CA GLY A 125 8.64 -1.77 18.10
C GLY A 125 8.59 -0.24 18.08
N GLU A 126 9.77 0.38 18.19
CA GLU A 126 9.93 1.84 18.10
C GLU A 126 9.65 2.29 16.66
N LEU A 127 8.56 3.02 16.43
CA LEU A 127 8.27 3.62 15.13
C LEU A 127 9.28 4.71 14.81
N VAL A 128 9.88 4.64 13.61
CA VAL A 128 10.92 5.58 13.18
C VAL A 128 10.62 6.23 11.82
N GLY A 129 9.48 5.91 11.20
CA GLY A 129 9.04 6.53 9.95
C GLY A 129 8.25 5.58 9.05
N LEU A 130 8.18 5.95 7.77
CA LEU A 130 7.53 5.18 6.71
C LEU A 130 8.57 4.60 5.74
N SER A 131 8.21 3.51 5.07
CA SER A 131 9.01 2.98 3.96
C SER A 131 9.05 3.99 2.80
N PRO A 132 10.21 4.24 2.17
CA PRO A 132 10.30 5.07 0.97
C PRO A 132 9.68 4.39 -0.26
N ASN A 133 9.32 3.10 -0.17
CA ASN A 133 8.69 2.35 -1.25
C ASN A 133 7.20 2.73 -1.38
N ILE A 134 6.93 3.78 -2.16
CA ILE A 134 5.58 4.29 -2.41
C ILE A 134 4.98 3.54 -3.59
N ARG A 135 3.77 3.00 -3.40
CA ARG A 135 3.03 2.26 -4.42
C ARG A 135 1.70 2.94 -4.67
N VAL A 136 1.36 3.05 -5.93
CA VAL A 136 0.06 3.52 -6.41
C VAL A 136 -0.68 2.32 -6.97
N TYR A 137 -1.93 2.16 -6.56
CA TYR A 137 -2.82 1.15 -7.12
C TYR A 137 -4.06 1.81 -7.72
N ARG A 138 -4.40 1.41 -8.95
CA ARG A 138 -5.71 1.63 -9.55
C ARG A 138 -6.35 0.28 -9.83
N TYR A 139 -7.61 0.14 -9.42
CA TYR A 139 -8.45 -1.00 -9.80
C TYR A 139 -9.64 -0.46 -10.59
N SER A 140 -9.72 -0.84 -11.87
CA SER A 140 -10.86 -0.60 -12.75
C SER A 140 -11.91 -1.70 -12.57
N LYS A 141 -13.09 -1.53 -13.19
CA LYS A 141 -14.11 -2.60 -13.21
C LYS A 141 -13.52 -3.98 -13.61
N GLY A 142 -13.78 -5.01 -12.81
CA GLY A 142 -13.28 -6.38 -13.01
C GLY A 142 -11.91 -6.66 -12.40
N GLN A 143 -11.22 -5.65 -11.87
CA GLN A 143 -9.90 -5.79 -11.26
C GLN A 143 -10.02 -6.08 -9.75
N TYR A 144 -9.12 -6.91 -9.23
CA TYR A 144 -9.11 -7.41 -7.85
C TYR A 144 -7.70 -7.88 -7.43
N PHE A 145 -7.55 -8.21 -6.16
CA PHE A 145 -6.38 -8.91 -5.64
C PHE A 145 -6.86 -10.02 -4.70
N ASP A 146 -6.68 -11.29 -5.11
CA ASP A 146 -7.11 -12.46 -4.35
C ASP A 146 -6.47 -12.54 -2.96
N CYS A 147 -7.03 -13.41 -2.13
CA CYS A 147 -6.54 -13.68 -0.77
C CYS A 147 -5.04 -13.94 -0.70
N HIS A 148 -4.36 -13.17 0.15
CA HIS A 148 -2.92 -13.28 0.39
C HIS A 148 -2.57 -12.86 1.82
N TYR A 149 -1.29 -13.07 2.15
CA TYR A 149 -0.61 -12.47 3.28
C TYR A 149 0.45 -11.53 2.72
N ASP A 150 0.69 -10.43 3.43
CA ASP A 150 1.77 -9.50 3.15
C ASP A 150 2.97 -9.82 4.04
N ASP A 151 4.19 -9.78 3.47
CA ASP A 151 5.43 -10.02 4.18
C ASP A 151 6.04 -8.74 4.78
N SER A 152 6.84 -8.92 5.84
CA SER A 152 7.71 -7.85 6.35
C SER A 152 8.92 -7.63 5.43
N ASN A 153 9.35 -6.37 5.31
CA ASN A 153 10.58 -6.01 4.60
C ASN A 153 11.62 -5.47 5.59
N ASN A 154 12.88 -5.87 5.40
CA ASN A 154 14.02 -5.27 6.09
C ASN A 154 14.67 -4.25 5.16
N LEU A 155 14.94 -3.05 5.68
CA LEU A 155 15.56 -1.96 4.92
C LEU A 155 16.36 -1.06 5.86
N THR A 156 17.13 -0.15 5.28
CA THR A 156 17.81 0.92 6.02
C THR A 156 17.13 2.24 5.65
N LEU A 157 16.60 2.95 6.64
CA LEU A 157 16.10 4.30 6.40
C LEU A 157 17.26 5.30 6.39
N PRO A 158 17.24 6.30 5.48
CA PRO A 158 18.24 7.36 5.40
C PRO A 158 18.02 8.42 6.50
N LEU A 159 17.92 7.97 7.75
CA LEU A 159 17.92 8.83 8.94
C LEU A 159 19.36 9.25 9.27
N ASP A 160 19.52 10.16 10.22
CA ASP A 160 20.82 10.56 10.75
C ASP A 160 20.92 10.20 12.25
N PRO A 161 21.63 9.12 12.63
CA PRO A 161 22.34 8.17 11.76
C PRO A 161 21.39 7.20 11.03
N PRO A 162 21.83 6.55 9.93
CA PRO A 162 21.03 5.56 9.21
C PRO A 162 20.55 4.43 10.12
N ALA A 163 19.29 4.05 10.00
CA ALA A 163 18.66 3.08 10.89
C ALA A 163 18.26 1.81 10.14
N ALA A 164 18.69 0.65 10.63
CA ALA A 164 18.15 -0.64 10.20
C ALA A 164 16.73 -0.80 10.76
N VAL A 165 15.78 -1.09 9.87
CA VAL A 165 14.36 -1.16 10.21
C VAL A 165 13.68 -2.40 9.61
N ARG A 166 12.52 -2.74 10.17
CA ARG A 166 11.59 -3.75 9.66
C ARG A 166 10.23 -3.10 9.46
N THR A 167 9.54 -3.42 8.37
CA THR A 167 8.15 -2.99 8.21
C THR A 167 7.21 -3.93 8.98
N THR A 168 6.21 -3.40 9.68
CA THR A 168 5.27 -4.22 10.49
C THR A 168 3.79 -4.00 10.17
N TRP A 169 3.45 -2.86 9.58
CA TRP A 169 2.08 -2.53 9.19
C TRP A 169 2.06 -1.98 7.77
N THR A 170 1.10 -2.43 6.99
CA THR A 170 0.77 -1.80 5.71
C THR A 170 -0.14 -0.60 5.96
N LEU A 171 0.16 0.51 5.29
CA LEU A 171 -0.61 1.74 5.28
C LEU A 171 -1.25 1.91 3.90
N LEU A 172 -2.57 1.89 3.83
CA LEU A 172 -3.35 2.15 2.63
C LEU A 172 -4.14 3.45 2.79
N LEU A 173 -3.89 4.44 1.93
CA LEU A 173 -4.70 5.64 1.85
C LEU A 173 -5.68 5.52 0.70
N TYR A 174 -6.97 5.47 1.01
CA TYR A 174 -8.05 5.42 0.04
C TYR A 174 -8.35 6.80 -0.52
N LEU A 175 -8.26 6.94 -1.85
CA LEU A 175 -8.46 8.22 -2.53
C LEU A 175 -9.82 8.34 -3.24
N THR A 176 -10.57 7.24 -3.30
CA THR A 176 -11.89 7.15 -3.93
C THR A 176 -12.79 6.20 -3.16
N SER A 177 -14.09 6.44 -3.24
CA SER A 177 -15.15 5.65 -2.62
C SER A 177 -16.40 5.63 -3.49
N GLY A 178 -17.52 5.16 -2.94
CA GLY A 178 -18.83 5.24 -3.58
C GLY A 178 -19.24 6.65 -3.98
N THR A 179 -18.77 7.71 -3.28
CA THR A 179 -19.09 9.10 -3.66
C THR A 179 -18.45 9.54 -4.97
N GLU A 180 -17.35 8.89 -5.37
CA GLU A 180 -16.67 9.09 -6.66
C GLU A 180 -17.08 8.02 -7.70
N GLY A 181 -18.09 7.20 -7.40
CA GLY A 181 -18.61 6.15 -8.28
C GLY A 181 -17.86 4.82 -8.21
N CYS A 182 -16.94 4.63 -7.25
CA CYS A 182 -16.28 3.35 -7.01
C CYS A 182 -17.20 2.41 -6.23
N VAL A 183 -17.60 1.29 -6.83
CA VAL A 183 -18.45 0.26 -6.21
C VAL A 183 -17.68 -1.05 -6.10
N GLY A 184 -17.78 -1.73 -4.95
CA GLY A 184 -16.94 -2.86 -4.59
C GLY A 184 -15.53 -2.42 -4.22
N GLY A 185 -14.54 -3.30 -4.37
CA GLY A 185 -13.15 -2.96 -4.11
C GLY A 185 -12.74 -2.98 -2.64
N GLU A 186 -13.56 -3.45 -1.71
CA GLU A 186 -13.25 -3.49 -0.28
C GLU A 186 -11.95 -4.23 0.02
N THR A 187 -11.17 -3.72 0.99
CA THR A 187 -10.13 -4.54 1.62
C THR A 187 -10.80 -5.37 2.70
N VAL A 188 -10.74 -6.69 2.55
CA VAL A 188 -11.47 -7.63 3.42
C VAL A 188 -10.49 -8.55 4.11
N PHE A 189 -10.58 -8.62 5.44
CA PHE A 189 -9.75 -9.48 6.28
C PHE A 189 -10.54 -10.70 6.76
N TYR A 190 -9.85 -11.82 6.89
CA TYR A 190 -10.40 -13.11 7.28
C TYR A 190 -9.64 -13.65 8.51
N PRO A 191 -10.11 -13.33 9.74
CA PRO A 191 -9.36 -13.60 10.97
C PRO A 191 -9.15 -15.08 11.34
N ARG A 192 -9.75 -16.01 10.60
CA ARG A 192 -9.69 -17.46 10.81
C ARG A 192 -8.94 -18.20 9.70
N ASP A 193 -8.11 -17.48 8.95
CA ASP A 193 -7.29 -17.99 7.84
C ASP A 193 -8.11 -18.73 6.76
N ARG A 194 -9.38 -18.35 6.60
CA ARG A 194 -10.31 -18.90 5.61
C ARG A 194 -11.35 -17.86 5.21
N LYS A 195 -11.75 -17.87 3.94
CA LYS A 195 -12.88 -17.04 3.48
C LYS A 195 -14.16 -17.44 4.21
N SER A 196 -14.79 -16.49 4.87
CA SER A 196 -16.04 -16.68 5.61
C SER A 196 -16.81 -15.36 5.64
N MET A 197 -17.86 -15.24 4.83
CA MET A 197 -18.69 -14.03 4.75
C MET A 197 -19.31 -13.60 6.10
N ARG A 198 -19.43 -14.55 7.06
CA ARG A 198 -19.99 -14.28 8.39
C ARG A 198 -18.96 -13.73 9.38
N GLU A 199 -17.69 -14.02 9.16
CA GLU A 199 -16.59 -13.71 10.10
C GLU A 199 -15.63 -12.66 9.53
N GLU A 200 -15.86 -12.22 8.29
CA GLU A 200 -15.01 -11.26 7.61
C GLU A 200 -15.08 -9.87 8.22
N ILE A 201 -13.98 -9.14 8.06
CA ILE A 201 -13.89 -7.72 8.39
C ILE A 201 -13.72 -6.99 7.07
N ALA A 202 -14.84 -6.50 6.53
CA ALA A 202 -14.82 -5.66 5.33
C ALA A 202 -14.59 -4.21 5.74
N VAL A 203 -13.45 -3.65 5.35
CA VAL A 203 -13.17 -2.23 5.59
C VAL A 203 -13.92 -1.41 4.53
N PRO A 204 -14.78 -0.45 4.94
CA PRO A 204 -15.51 0.38 3.99
C PRO A 204 -14.53 1.23 3.17
N LEU A 205 -14.83 1.44 1.88
CA LEU A 205 -14.10 2.43 1.09
C LEU A 205 -14.63 3.81 1.46
N GLU A 206 -13.81 4.61 2.13
CA GLU A 206 -14.09 6.00 2.45
C GLU A 206 -12.97 6.89 1.90
N THR A 207 -13.33 7.90 1.12
CA THR A 207 -12.37 8.81 0.51
C THR A 207 -11.65 9.64 1.56
N GLY A 208 -10.33 9.56 1.54
CA GLY A 208 -9.45 10.21 2.50
C GLY A 208 -9.22 9.41 3.77
N MET A 209 -9.79 8.20 3.90
CA MET A 209 -9.49 7.32 5.03
C MET A 209 -8.16 6.59 4.81
N LEU A 210 -7.40 6.49 5.90
CA LEU A 210 -6.22 5.67 5.97
C LEU A 210 -6.55 4.37 6.73
N LEU A 211 -6.17 3.23 6.16
CA LEU A 211 -6.24 1.90 6.76
C LEU A 211 -4.83 1.44 7.11
N LEU A 212 -4.61 1.09 8.36
CA LEU A 212 -3.44 0.36 8.84
C LEU A 212 -3.83 -1.09 9.12
N HIS A 213 -3.07 -2.04 8.59
CA HIS A 213 -3.21 -3.43 9.01
C HIS A 213 -1.85 -4.10 9.22
N LYS A 214 -1.77 -4.98 10.22
CA LYS A 214 -0.55 -5.76 10.47
C LYS A 214 -0.21 -6.63 9.25
N HIS A 215 1.09 -6.77 9.01
CA HIS A 215 1.64 -7.73 8.05
C HIS A 215 2.82 -8.51 8.64
N GLY A 216 3.42 -9.41 7.87
CA GLY A 216 4.40 -10.38 8.36
C GLY A 216 3.76 -11.47 9.23
N ASP A 217 4.42 -11.84 10.33
CA ASP A 217 3.99 -12.93 11.22
C ASP A 217 2.58 -12.74 11.81
N ASP A 218 2.13 -11.48 11.88
CA ASP A 218 0.82 -11.11 12.41
C ASP A 218 -0.25 -10.86 11.32
N CYS A 219 0.11 -11.02 10.05
CA CYS A 219 -0.77 -10.71 8.92
C CYS A 219 -2.05 -11.54 8.98
N LEU A 220 -3.20 -10.87 8.85
CA LEU A 220 -4.46 -11.56 8.61
C LEU A 220 -4.55 -11.92 7.12
N LEU A 221 -5.12 -13.09 6.80
CA LEU A 221 -5.50 -13.42 5.43
C LEU A 221 -6.43 -12.32 4.92
N HIS A 222 -6.12 -11.71 3.77
CA HIS A 222 -6.92 -10.60 3.27
C HIS A 222 -6.91 -10.50 1.75
N GLU A 223 -7.88 -9.80 1.21
CA GLU A 223 -8.02 -9.57 -0.23
C GLU A 223 -8.46 -8.14 -0.53
N GLY A 224 -8.23 -7.72 -1.77
CA GLY A 224 -8.93 -6.58 -2.37
C GLY A 224 -10.03 -7.11 -3.28
N ARG A 225 -11.29 -6.94 -2.88
CA ARG A 225 -12.44 -7.39 -3.67
C ARG A 225 -12.47 -6.76 -5.06
N GLU A 226 -13.24 -7.39 -5.93
CA GLU A 226 -13.47 -6.88 -7.28
C GLU A 226 -14.13 -5.49 -7.23
N VAL A 227 -13.58 -4.55 -8.01
CA VAL A 227 -14.27 -3.31 -8.34
C VAL A 227 -15.33 -3.63 -9.39
N THR A 228 -16.59 -3.32 -9.11
CA THR A 228 -17.72 -3.64 -10.00
C THR A 228 -18.19 -2.45 -10.82
N ALA A 229 -17.87 -1.22 -10.39
CA ALA A 229 -18.05 0.02 -11.13
C ALA A 229 -17.05 1.10 -10.69
N GLY A 230 -16.74 2.06 -11.56
CA GLY A 230 -15.80 3.14 -11.30
C GLY A 230 -14.33 2.68 -11.23
N GLU A 231 -13.52 3.45 -10.51
CA GLU A 231 -12.11 3.17 -10.26
C GLU A 231 -11.80 3.31 -8.75
N LYS A 232 -11.12 2.32 -8.17
CA LYS A 232 -10.52 2.41 -6.83
C LYS A 232 -9.09 2.91 -6.96
N TRP A 233 -8.76 4.01 -6.28
CA TRP A 233 -7.40 4.55 -6.18
C TRP A 233 -6.87 4.46 -4.75
N VAL A 234 -5.66 3.92 -4.60
CA VAL A 234 -4.99 3.74 -3.30
C VAL A 234 -3.52 4.12 -3.40
N LEU A 235 -3.02 4.85 -2.39
CA LEU A 235 -1.59 4.95 -2.11
C LEU A 235 -1.21 3.96 -1.01
N ARG A 236 -0.06 3.32 -1.15
CA ARG A 236 0.49 2.42 -0.15
C ARG A 236 1.93 2.78 0.21
N THR A 237 2.20 2.73 1.50
CA THR A 237 3.53 2.59 2.10
C THR A 237 3.38 1.68 3.33
N ASP A 238 4.42 1.54 4.14
CA ASP A 238 4.46 0.64 5.30
C ASP A 238 5.11 1.36 6.49
N LEU A 239 4.62 1.11 7.71
CA LEU A 239 5.24 1.62 8.95
C LEU A 239 6.56 0.88 9.21
N CYS A 240 7.61 1.64 9.54
CA CYS A 240 8.92 1.11 9.87
C CYS A 240 9.18 1.18 11.38
N ILE A 241 9.58 0.05 11.96
CA ILE A 241 10.11 -0.02 13.33
C ILE A 241 11.62 -0.23 13.31
N LYS A 242 12.30 0.28 14.33
CA LYS A 242 13.72 0.01 14.55
C LYS A 242 13.95 -1.48 14.84
N ARG A 243 15.03 -2.04 14.26
CA ARG A 243 15.49 -3.40 14.52
C ARG A 243 16.53 -3.48 15.61
#